data_AF-A0A1V4QMA0-F1
#
_entry.id   AF-A0A1V4QMA0-F1
#
_cell.length_a   1.000
_cell.length_b   1.000
_cell.length_c   1.000
_cell.angle_alpha   90.00
_cell.angle_beta   90.00
_cell.angle_gamma   90.00
#
_symmetry.space_group_name_H-M   'P 1'
#
loop_
_entity.id
_entity.type
_entity.pdbx_description
1 polymer ?
#
loop_
_entity_poly.entity_id
_entity_poly.type
_entity_poly.pdbx_seq_one_letter_code
_entity_poly.pdbx_strand_id
1 'polypeptide(L)'
;MAETEDKGYTVKDKRFFFQSEEEKARLREETRSEGAAAAAASEEGKSEAESRTCPLPEITFSSFLISLSSSAFLHLGDLPDPATGETKKDLPLAKQTIDLLGLLREKTRNNLTTEEENLFDHLLYDLRMRYVKEVSCSGG
;
A
#
# COMPACT_ATOMS: atom_id res chain seq x y z
N MET A 1 18.62 -27.11 36.40
CA MET A 1 17.54 -26.88 37.39
C MET A 1 18.07 -25.84 38.35
N ALA A 2 17.47 -24.69 38.62
CA ALA A 2 16.17 -24.10 38.26
C ALA A 2 16.31 -22.58 38.49
N GLU A 3 15.98 -21.77 37.48
CA GLU A 3 14.85 -20.81 37.52
C GLU A 3 15.28 -19.38 37.90
N THR A 4 15.54 -18.57 36.87
CA THR A 4 15.59 -17.10 36.96
C THR A 4 14.16 -16.57 36.99
N GLU A 5 13.73 -16.04 38.13
CA GLU A 5 12.42 -15.41 38.29
C GLU A 5 12.37 -14.05 37.57
N ASP A 6 11.52 -13.97 36.54
CA ASP A 6 11.24 -12.78 35.76
C ASP A 6 10.33 -11.83 36.56
N LYS A 7 10.88 -10.70 37.02
CA LYS A 7 10.13 -9.70 37.80
C LYS A 7 9.25 -8.87 36.87
N GLY A 8 8.02 -9.33 36.66
CA GLY A 8 6.99 -8.60 35.93
C GLY A 8 6.67 -7.25 36.58
N TYR A 9 6.81 -6.16 35.83
CA TYR A 9 6.37 -4.83 36.25
C TYR A 9 4.90 -4.64 35.82
N THR A 10 4.05 -4.14 36.73
CA THR A 10 2.66 -3.76 36.40
C THR A 10 2.57 -2.24 36.33
N VAL A 11 2.43 -1.70 35.12
CA VAL A 11 2.11 -0.28 34.92
C VAL A 11 0.62 -0.08 35.16
N LYS A 12 0.25 0.33 36.38
CA LYS A 12 -1.09 0.82 36.64
C LYS A 12 -1.13 2.31 36.33
N ASP A 13 -1.55 2.66 35.11
CA ASP A 13 -1.77 4.04 34.71
C ASP A 13 -2.92 4.64 35.56
N LYS A 14 -2.62 5.70 36.30
CA LYS A 14 -3.55 6.35 37.22
C LYS A 14 -4.42 7.42 36.56
N ARG A 15 -4.21 7.75 35.27
CA ARG A 15 -4.99 8.77 34.54
C ARG A 15 -6.42 8.31 34.26
N PHE A 16 -6.66 7.00 34.23
CA PHE A 16 -7.99 6.44 34.00
C PHE A 16 -8.93 6.50 35.22
N PHE A 17 -8.42 6.80 36.41
CA PHE A 17 -9.23 6.75 37.64
C PHE A 17 -10.02 8.05 37.92
N PHE A 18 -9.84 9.09 37.11
CA PHE A 18 -10.49 10.41 37.30
C PHE A 18 -11.54 10.77 36.24
N GLN A 19 -11.85 9.88 35.29
CA GLN A 19 -12.99 10.11 34.38
C GLN A 19 -14.27 9.66 35.08
N SER A 20 -15.19 10.62 35.26
CA SER A 20 -16.54 10.39 35.80
C SER A 20 -17.26 9.32 34.97
N GLU A 21 -18.13 8.51 35.61
CA GLU A 21 -18.98 7.53 34.92
C GLU A 21 -19.80 8.16 33.77
N GLU A 22 -20.06 9.47 33.83
CA GLU A 22 -20.71 10.25 32.76
C GLU A 22 -19.86 10.40 31.49
N GLU A 23 -18.53 10.49 31.61
CA GLU A 23 -17.64 10.70 30.47
C GLU A 23 -17.41 9.40 29.70
N LYS A 24 -17.39 8.27 30.42
CA LYS A 24 -17.37 6.93 29.85
C LYS A 24 -18.69 6.55 29.17
N ALA A 25 -19.81 7.08 29.65
CA ALA A 25 -21.12 6.92 29.03
C ALA A 25 -21.21 7.68 27.69
N ARG A 26 -20.67 8.90 27.61
CA ARG A 26 -20.67 9.74 26.39
C ARG A 26 -19.86 9.12 25.25
N LEU A 27 -18.65 8.61 25.50
CA LEU A 27 -17.86 7.92 24.47
C LEU A 27 -18.57 6.66 23.90
N ARG A 28 -19.33 5.96 24.75
CA ARG A 28 -20.10 4.76 24.34
C ARG A 28 -21.34 5.12 23.53
N GLU A 29 -21.86 6.34 23.67
CA GLU A 29 -23.03 6.83 22.96
C GLU A 29 -22.66 7.40 21.57
N GLU A 30 -21.54 8.11 21.45
CA GLU A 30 -21.01 8.60 20.15
C GLU A 30 -20.73 7.46 19.17
N THR A 31 -20.11 6.37 19.63
CA THR A 31 -19.85 5.18 18.79
C THR A 31 -21.11 4.43 18.36
N ARG A 32 -22.27 4.68 18.99
CA ARG A 32 -23.55 4.04 18.63
C ARG A 32 -24.34 4.83 17.60
N SER A 33 -24.11 6.14 17.50
CA SER A 33 -24.87 7.03 16.60
C SER A 33 -24.39 6.97 15.14
N GLU A 34 -23.10 6.72 14.87
CA GLU A 34 -22.57 6.70 13.50
C GLU A 34 -22.83 5.38 12.75
N GLY A 35 -23.08 4.28 13.48
CA GLY A 35 -23.34 2.96 12.88
C GLY A 35 -24.72 2.77 12.27
N ALA A 36 -25.69 3.66 12.54
CA ALA A 36 -27.08 3.50 12.12
C ALA A 36 -27.44 4.20 10.80
N ALA A 37 -26.60 5.12 10.28
CA ALA A 37 -26.94 5.96 9.13
C ALA A 37 -26.44 5.45 7.76
N ALA A 38 -25.54 4.45 7.71
CA ALA A 38 -24.99 3.94 6.45
C ALA A 38 -25.72 2.71 5.87
N ALA A 39 -26.78 2.23 6.53
CA ALA A 39 -27.49 1.00 6.15
C ALA A 39 -28.66 1.20 5.16
N ALA A 40 -28.83 2.40 4.59
CA ALA A 40 -30.01 2.73 3.79
C ALA A 40 -29.67 3.48 2.50
N ALA A 41 -28.78 2.92 1.66
CA ALA A 41 -28.79 3.23 0.23
C ALA A 41 -28.06 2.13 -0.55
N SER A 42 -28.76 1.53 -1.52
CA SER A 42 -28.25 0.66 -2.59
C SER A 42 -28.25 -0.86 -2.32
N GLU A 43 -29.44 -1.43 -2.14
CA GLU A 43 -29.69 -2.76 -2.73
C GLU A 43 -30.12 -2.57 -4.19
N GLU A 44 -29.25 -2.93 -5.14
CA GLU A 44 -29.61 -3.68 -6.36
C GLU A 44 -28.32 -4.01 -7.14
N GLY A 45 -27.78 -5.19 -6.84
CA GLY A 45 -26.56 -5.73 -7.43
C GLY A 45 -26.33 -7.15 -6.93
N LYS A 46 -27.34 -8.00 -7.08
CA LYS A 46 -27.35 -9.40 -6.63
C LYS A 46 -26.43 -10.23 -7.53
N SER A 47 -25.15 -10.36 -7.18
CA SER A 47 -24.31 -11.49 -7.61
C SER A 47 -23.14 -11.69 -6.65
N GLU A 48 -23.09 -12.88 -6.05
CA GLU A 48 -21.96 -13.47 -5.30
C GLU A 48 -21.51 -12.79 -4.01
N ALA A 49 -22.42 -12.69 -3.04
CA ALA A 49 -22.09 -12.61 -1.62
C ALA A 49 -22.03 -14.02 -0.98
N GLU A 50 -21.39 -14.98 -1.66
CA GLU A 50 -20.86 -16.16 -0.99
C GLU A 50 -19.43 -15.84 -0.57
N SER A 51 -19.14 -16.10 0.69
CA SER A 51 -17.87 -15.93 1.38
C SER A 51 -16.69 -16.54 0.61
N ARG A 52 -16.17 -15.82 -0.38
CA ARG A 52 -14.81 -16.00 -0.83
C ARG A 52 -13.94 -15.29 0.19
N THR A 53 -13.59 -16.01 1.26
CA THR A 53 -12.25 -15.82 1.82
C THR A 53 -11.28 -16.33 0.75
N CYS A 54 -11.20 -15.61 -0.38
CA CYS A 54 -10.05 -15.73 -1.25
C CYS A 54 -8.90 -15.24 -0.38
N PRO A 55 -7.96 -16.11 0.04
CA PRO A 55 -6.76 -15.60 0.67
C PRO A 55 -6.15 -14.62 -0.33
N LEU A 56 -6.02 -13.36 0.09
CA LEU A 56 -5.32 -12.37 -0.71
C LEU A 56 -3.93 -12.97 -1.00
N PRO A 57 -3.49 -12.98 -2.27
CA PRO A 57 -2.18 -13.54 -2.60
C PRO A 57 -1.14 -12.86 -1.73
N GLU A 58 -0.22 -13.64 -1.18
CA GLU A 58 0.85 -13.10 -0.35
C GLU A 58 1.64 -12.07 -1.16
N ILE A 59 1.75 -10.86 -0.61
CA ILE A 59 2.52 -9.79 -1.25
C ILE A 59 3.99 -10.12 -1.04
N THR A 60 4.60 -10.68 -2.08
CA THR A 60 6.05 -10.87 -2.15
C THR A 60 6.72 -9.57 -2.58
N PHE A 61 8.00 -9.39 -2.25
CA PHE A 61 8.77 -8.23 -2.70
C PHE A 61 8.76 -8.10 -4.23
N SER A 62 8.91 -9.21 -4.95
CA SER A 62 8.79 -9.25 -6.42
C SER A 62 7.44 -8.75 -6.91
N SER A 63 6.33 -9.17 -6.29
CA SER A 63 4.99 -8.70 -6.67
C SER A 63 4.80 -7.20 -6.42
N PHE A 64 5.40 -6.67 -5.35
CA PHE A 64 5.40 -5.25 -5.03
C PHE A 64 6.23 -4.43 -6.03
N LEU A 65 7.39 -4.94 -6.47
CA LEU A 65 8.17 -4.29 -7.52
C LEU A 65 7.40 -4.26 -8.85
N ILE A 66 6.78 -5.38 -9.22
CA ILE A 66 5.98 -5.47 -10.45
C ILE A 66 4.82 -4.47 -10.43
N SER A 67 4.14 -4.30 -9.30
CA SER A 67 3.04 -3.33 -9.19
C SER A 67 3.53 -1.88 -9.32
N LEU A 68 4.65 -1.53 -8.69
CA LEU A 68 5.29 -0.22 -8.84
C LEU A 68 5.75 0.04 -10.29
N SER A 69 6.38 -0.95 -10.93
CA SER A 69 6.78 -0.85 -12.33
C SER A 69 5.59 -0.66 -13.24
N SER A 70 4.48 -1.36 -12.97
CA SER A 70 3.23 -1.22 -13.75
C SER A 70 2.68 0.20 -13.65
N SER A 71 2.68 0.80 -12.45
CA SER A 71 2.32 2.22 -12.26
C SER A 71 3.25 3.15 -13.04
N ALA A 72 4.57 2.91 -13.02
CA ALA A 72 5.52 3.70 -13.81
C ALA A 72 5.26 3.60 -15.33
N PHE A 73 4.97 2.41 -15.85
CA PHE A 73 4.58 2.23 -17.26
C PHE A 73 3.26 2.93 -17.61
N LEU A 74 2.30 2.94 -16.68
CA LEU A 74 1.04 3.65 -16.84
C LEU A 74 1.29 5.16 -16.95
N HIS A 75 2.15 5.72 -16.09
CA HIS A 75 2.56 7.12 -16.17
C HIS A 75 3.38 7.46 -17.42
N LEU A 76 4.13 6.50 -17.97
CA LEU A 76 4.82 6.65 -19.26
C LEU A 76 3.86 6.68 -20.46
N GLY A 77 2.59 6.28 -20.28
CA GLY A 77 1.60 6.15 -21.34
C GLY A 77 1.69 4.83 -22.12
N ASP A 78 2.46 3.87 -21.63
CA ASP A 78 2.59 2.53 -22.24
C ASP A 78 1.38 1.64 -21.92
N LEU A 79 0.68 1.92 -20.82
CA LEU A 79 -0.55 1.23 -20.43
C LEU A 79 -1.73 2.22 -20.39
N PRO A 80 -2.91 1.83 -20.90
CA PRO A 80 -4.13 2.60 -20.70
C PRO A 80 -4.55 2.54 -19.24
N ASP A 81 -5.08 3.65 -18.73
CA ASP A 81 -5.68 3.69 -17.39
C ASP A 81 -6.91 2.75 -17.36
N PRO A 82 -6.96 1.75 -16.45
CA PRO A 82 -8.08 0.82 -16.38
C PRO A 82 -9.40 1.48 -15.97
N ALA A 83 -9.37 2.66 -15.34
CA ALA A 83 -10.57 3.38 -14.90
C ALA A 83 -11.17 4.25 -16.01
N THR A 84 -10.33 4.88 -16.82
CA THR A 84 -10.77 5.86 -17.84
C THR A 84 -10.63 5.35 -19.27
N GLY A 85 -9.80 4.32 -19.50
CA GLY A 85 -9.41 3.86 -20.83
C GLY A 85 -8.48 4.82 -21.57
N GLU A 86 -8.10 5.95 -20.95
CA GLU A 86 -7.25 6.96 -21.56
C GLU A 86 -5.78 6.68 -21.26
N THR A 87 -4.93 6.83 -22.28
CA THR A 87 -3.47 6.82 -22.12
C THR A 87 -3.00 8.23 -21.77
N LYS A 88 -2.97 8.56 -20.47
CA LYS A 88 -2.39 9.81 -19.98
C LYS A 88 -0.91 9.64 -19.64
N LYS A 89 -0.09 10.34 -20.42
CA LYS A 89 1.36 10.41 -20.20
C LYS A 89 1.68 11.53 -19.20
N ASP A 90 2.25 11.16 -18.06
CA ASP A 90 2.75 12.04 -17.02
C ASP A 90 4.23 11.71 -16.74
N LEU A 91 5.11 12.36 -17.51
CA LEU A 91 6.56 12.18 -17.38
C LEU A 91 7.11 12.60 -16.00
N PRO A 92 6.68 13.72 -15.38
CA PRO A 92 7.06 14.05 -14.01
C PRO A 92 6.76 12.92 -13.01
N LEU A 93 5.55 12.35 -13.08
CA LEU A 93 5.13 11.29 -12.17
C LEU A 93 5.87 9.98 -12.45
N ALA A 94 6.07 9.63 -13.72
CA ALA A 94 6.90 8.48 -14.11
C ALA A 94 8.32 8.61 -13.56
N LYS A 95 8.93 9.79 -13.65
CA LYS A 95 10.26 10.06 -13.10
C LYS A 95 10.28 9.85 -11.59
N GLN A 96 9.31 10.38 -10.87
CA GLN A 96 9.20 10.22 -9.42
C GLN A 96 9.14 8.73 -9.03
N THR A 97 8.36 7.92 -9.74
CA THR A 97 8.28 6.48 -9.47
C THR A 97 9.59 5.75 -9.77
N ILE A 98 10.31 6.13 -10.83
CA ILE A 98 11.64 5.58 -11.16
C ILE A 98 12.67 5.96 -10.09
N ASP A 99 12.65 7.21 -9.63
CA ASP A 99 13.52 7.70 -8.57
C ASP A 99 13.23 6.99 -7.24
N LEU A 100 11.96 6.74 -6.92
CA LEU A 100 11.53 5.95 -5.77
C LEU A 100 12.04 4.51 -5.84
N LEU A 101 11.93 3.85 -7.00
CA LEU A 101 12.50 2.52 -7.23
C LEU A 101 14.02 2.55 -7.06
N GLY A 102 14.70 3.59 -7.54
CA GLY A 102 16.14 3.79 -7.35
C GLY A 102 16.52 3.91 -5.87
N LEU A 103 15.76 4.67 -5.10
CA LEU A 103 15.94 4.81 -3.65
C LEU A 103 15.68 3.50 -2.92
N LEU A 104 14.63 2.77 -3.28
CA LEU A 104 14.30 1.48 -2.70
C LEU A 104 15.44 0.49 -2.92
N ARG A 105 16.00 0.39 -4.13
CA ARG A 105 17.16 -0.45 -4.42
C ARG A 105 18.33 -0.16 -3.49
N GLU A 106 18.63 1.11 -3.24
CA GLU A 106 19.72 1.48 -2.34
C GLU A 106 19.42 1.10 -0.89
N LYS A 107 18.17 1.29 -0.44
CA LYS A 107 17.75 0.98 0.94
C LYS A 107 17.57 -0.51 1.20
N THR A 108 17.22 -1.30 0.19
CA THR A 108 17.05 -2.74 0.31
C THR A 108 18.31 -3.52 -0.05
N ARG A 109 19.39 -2.85 -0.47
CA ARG A 109 20.70 -3.46 -0.69
C ARG A 109 21.10 -4.31 0.52
N ASN A 110 21.60 -5.53 0.27
CA ASN A 110 21.94 -6.54 1.29
C ASN A 110 20.75 -7.26 1.97
N ASN A 111 19.51 -6.93 1.64
CA ASN A 111 18.30 -7.66 2.08
C ASN A 111 17.62 -8.43 0.94
N LEU A 112 18.18 -8.38 -0.27
CA LEU A 112 17.62 -9.00 -1.46
C LEU A 112 18.22 -10.38 -1.68
N THR A 113 17.38 -11.30 -2.16
CA THR A 113 17.86 -12.54 -2.78
C THR A 113 18.41 -12.25 -4.18
N THR A 114 19.23 -13.16 -4.71
CA THR A 114 19.82 -13.02 -6.06
C THR A 114 18.75 -12.86 -7.15
N GLU A 115 17.62 -13.55 -7.02
CA GLU A 115 16.51 -13.46 -7.98
C GLU A 115 15.84 -12.08 -7.94
N GLU A 116 15.59 -11.56 -6.74
CA GLU A 116 15.00 -10.23 -6.53
C GLU A 116 15.94 -9.11 -7.00
N GLU A 117 17.24 -9.24 -6.76
CA GLU A 117 18.24 -8.26 -7.21
C GLU A 117 18.28 -8.18 -8.75
N ASN A 118 18.31 -9.34 -9.43
CA ASN A 118 18.24 -9.39 -10.88
C ASN A 118 16.92 -8.80 -11.41
N LEU A 119 15.79 -9.16 -10.81
CA LEU A 119 14.48 -8.62 -11.19
C LEU A 119 14.47 -7.08 -11.04
N PHE A 120 14.95 -6.56 -9.91
CA PHE A 120 15.00 -5.13 -9.64
C PHE A 120 15.87 -4.42 -10.70
N ASP A 121 17.05 -4.93 -10.97
CA ASP A 121 17.98 -4.34 -11.94
C ASP A 121 17.41 -4.34 -13.37
N HIS A 122 16.75 -5.43 -13.77
CA HIS A 122 16.05 -5.49 -15.05
C HIS A 122 14.91 -4.47 -15.14
N LEU A 123 14.05 -4.39 -14.12
CA LEU A 123 12.93 -3.45 -14.10
C LEU A 123 13.40 -1.99 -14.14
N LEU A 124 14.43 -1.64 -13.36
CA LEU A 124 15.00 -0.30 -13.37
C LEU A 124 15.63 0.06 -14.71
N TYR A 125 16.33 -0.87 -15.34
CA TYR A 125 16.89 -0.66 -16.67
C TYR A 125 15.80 -0.37 -17.70
N ASP A 126 14.78 -1.23 -17.76
CA ASP A 126 13.69 -1.09 -18.73
C ASP A 126 12.94 0.23 -18.55
N LEU A 127 12.59 0.58 -17.30
CA LEU A 127 11.88 1.82 -17.00
C LEU A 127 12.69 3.06 -17.36
N ARG A 128 14.01 3.07 -17.07
CA ARG A 128 14.89 4.18 -17.44
C ARG A 128 15.01 4.32 -18.94
N MET A 129 15.18 3.22 -19.67
CA MET A 129 15.28 3.24 -21.13
C MET A 129 14.00 3.76 -21.77
N ARG A 130 12.83 3.31 -21.30
CA ARG A 130 11.54 3.83 -21.77
C ARG A 130 11.36 5.31 -21.44
N TYR A 131 11.68 5.72 -20.22
CA TYR A 131 11.62 7.13 -19.83
C TYR A 131 12.47 8.02 -20.74
N VAL A 132 13.73 7.64 -21.01
CA VAL A 132 14.62 8.40 -21.89
C VAL A 132 14.04 8.48 -23.31
N LYS A 133 13.54 7.37 -23.85
CA LYS A 133 12.90 7.35 -25.16
C LYS A 133 11.71 8.32 -25.21
N GLU A 134 10.85 8.26 -24.20
CA GLU A 134 9.63 9.07 -24.12
C GLU A 134 9.91 10.57 -23.93
N VAL A 135 10.96 10.92 -23.18
CA VAL A 135 11.45 12.30 -23.04
C VAL A 135 12.06 12.80 -24.34
N SER A 136 12.75 11.94 -25.08
CA SER A 136 13.38 12.28 -26.37
C SER A 136 12.35 12.52 -27.48
N CYS A 137 11.23 11.79 -27.47
CA CYS A 137 10.16 11.94 -28.46
C CYS A 137 9.20 13.10 -28.17
N SER A 138 9.01 13.52 -26.91
CA SER A 138 8.10 14.64 -26.58
C SER A 138 8.76 16.02 -26.68
N GLY A 139 10.05 16.09 -26.96
CA GLY A 139 10.82 17.34 -27.10
C GLY A 139 11.09 17.77 -28.54
N GLY A 140 10.42 17.17 -29.53
CA GLY A 140 10.56 17.45 -30.96
C GLY A 140 9.32 18.08 -31.57
#